data_AF-A0A3C0AC62-F1
#
_entry.id   AF-A0A3C0AC62-F1
#
_cell.length_a   1.000
_cell.length_b   1.000
_cell.length_c   1.000
_cell.angle_alpha   90.00
_cell.angle_beta   90.00
_cell.angle_gamma   90.00
#
_symmetry.space_group_name_H-M   'P 1'
#
loop_
_entity.id
_entity.type
_entity.pdbx_description
1 polymer ?
#
loop_
_entity_poly.entity_id
_entity_poly.type
_entity_poly.pdbx_seq_one_letter_code
_entity_poly.pdbx_strand_id
1 'polypeptide(L)'
;MQDHVAATRGISSQTSRRTFLKETSATLLAGTLSRSNSLFAAETSSAKPETRIKKAVKYQMITEPVSVLDKFRILKDLGFDGTEIHYRSKVDPKEVRRAIDATGVQVHGFLNSSRDELKDSIDQAKYYGGTSVLVVAGRVDDKHPYDVVYQQQQAKLRKHLPYAEQQGI
;
A
#
# COMPACT_ATOMS: atom_id res chain seq x y z
N MET A 1 -17.38 11.94 62.03
CA MET A 1 -18.83 12.26 62.06
C MET A 1 -19.11 13.15 60.86
N GLN A 2 -19.87 12.58 59.90
CA GLN A 2 -20.63 13.24 58.81
C GLN A 2 -19.81 14.00 57.75
N ASP A 3 -19.62 13.44 56.56
CA ASP A 3 -20.54 13.45 55.40
C ASP A 3 -20.61 14.81 54.71
N HIS A 4 -20.10 14.89 53.48
CA HIS A 4 -20.82 15.51 52.35
C HIS A 4 -20.25 15.04 51.01
N VAL A 5 -21.12 14.33 50.28
CA VAL A 5 -21.02 13.89 48.89
C VAL A 5 -21.19 15.09 47.95
N ALA A 6 -20.41 15.15 46.87
CA ALA A 6 -20.87 15.70 45.60
C ALA A 6 -20.11 15.09 44.42
N ALA A 7 -20.89 14.65 43.44
CA ALA A 7 -20.52 13.87 42.27
C ALA A 7 -19.68 14.62 41.24
N THR A 8 -18.94 13.90 40.40
CA THR A 8 -18.95 14.13 38.95
C THR A 8 -18.70 12.81 38.22
N ARG A 9 -19.73 12.37 37.48
CA ARG A 9 -19.67 11.28 36.50
C ARG A 9 -18.86 11.75 35.29
N GLY A 10 -18.00 10.87 34.77
CA GLY A 10 -17.37 11.04 33.47
C GLY A 10 -17.18 9.68 32.79
N ILE A 11 -18.26 9.03 32.39
CA ILE A 11 -18.19 7.91 31.45
C ILE A 11 -18.03 8.51 30.07
N SER A 12 -16.85 8.38 29.47
CA SER A 12 -16.69 8.50 28.02
C SER A 12 -16.51 7.09 27.46
N SER A 13 -17.61 6.41 27.15
CA SER A 13 -17.54 5.20 26.31
C SER A 13 -17.45 5.66 24.86
N GLN A 14 -16.24 5.69 24.30
CA GLN A 14 -16.07 5.91 22.86
C GLN A 14 -16.73 4.76 22.09
N THR A 15 -17.71 5.09 21.25
CA THR A 15 -18.32 4.14 20.32
C THR A 15 -17.25 3.62 19.36
N SER A 16 -16.92 2.33 19.45
CA SER A 16 -15.97 1.72 18.52
C SER A 16 -16.58 1.62 17.11
N ARG A 17 -15.74 1.71 16.06
CA ARG A 17 -16.14 1.52 14.65
C ARG A 17 -16.96 0.23 14.44
N ARG A 18 -16.68 -0.78 15.26
CA ARG A 18 -17.34 -2.10 15.23
C ARG A 18 -18.76 -2.07 15.79
N THR A 19 -19.03 -1.19 16.75
CA THR A 19 -20.35 -0.98 17.35
C THR A 19 -21.26 -0.24 16.38
N PHE A 20 -20.75 0.82 15.74
CA PHE A 20 -21.48 1.58 14.72
C PHE A 20 -21.94 0.73 13.53
N LEU A 21 -21.07 -0.16 13.02
CA LEU A 21 -21.43 -1.08 11.93
C LEU A 21 -22.51 -2.10 12.32
N LYS A 22 -22.51 -2.56 13.59
CA LYS A 22 -23.56 -3.46 14.10
C LYS A 22 -24.91 -2.76 14.21
N GLU A 23 -24.92 -1.54 14.71
CA GLU A 23 -26.16 -0.76 14.87
C GLU A 23 -26.78 -0.38 13.52
N THR A 24 -25.95 -0.07 12.51
CA THR A 24 -26.45 0.30 11.18
C THR A 24 -27.06 -0.88 10.41
N SER A 25 -26.76 -2.12 10.80
CA SER A 25 -27.29 -3.33 10.15
C SER A 25 -28.72 -3.69 10.60
N ALA A 26 -29.17 -3.16 11.74
CA ALA A 26 -30.45 -3.55 12.36
C ALA A 26 -31.68 -2.80 11.81
N THR A 27 -31.48 -1.72 11.05
CA THR A 27 -32.57 -0.85 10.57
C THR A 27 -33.15 -1.23 9.19
N LEU A 28 -32.61 -2.24 8.51
CA LEU A 28 -33.09 -2.67 7.17
C LEU A 28 -34.13 -3.79 7.19
N LEU A 29 -34.45 -4.39 8.35
CA LEU A 29 -35.33 -5.57 8.44
C LEU A 29 -36.81 -5.26 8.75
N ALA A 30 -37.20 -3.99 8.85
CA ALA A 30 -38.55 -3.61 9.30
C ALA A 30 -39.49 -3.07 8.20
N GLY A 31 -39.19 -3.30 6.92
CA GLY A 31 -40.04 -2.78 5.83
C GLY A 31 -40.05 -3.67 4.60
N THR A 32 -41.01 -4.59 4.54
CA THR A 32 -41.83 -4.99 3.36
C THR A 32 -42.27 -6.47 3.44
N LEU A 33 -43.32 -6.72 4.21
CA LEU A 33 -44.21 -7.86 3.95
C LEU A 33 -45.20 -7.45 2.86
N SER A 34 -45.31 -8.32 1.84
CA SER A 34 -46.36 -8.41 0.80
C SER A 34 -46.18 -7.63 -0.51
N ARG A 35 -45.62 -8.30 -1.53
CA ARG A 35 -46.19 -8.32 -2.89
C ARG A 35 -45.75 -9.57 -3.68
N SER A 36 -46.73 -10.36 -4.12
CA SER A 36 -46.57 -11.61 -4.87
C SER A 36 -46.22 -11.40 -6.35
N ASN A 37 -45.53 -12.41 -6.90
CA ASN A 37 -45.29 -12.76 -8.31
C ASN A 37 -44.59 -11.72 -9.21
N SER A 38 -43.30 -11.94 -9.44
CA SER A 38 -42.70 -11.77 -10.77
C SER A 38 -41.48 -12.68 -10.92
N LEU A 39 -41.43 -13.30 -12.10
CA LEU A 39 -40.38 -14.13 -12.69
C LEU A 39 -38.98 -13.55 -12.40
N PHE A 40 -38.19 -14.18 -11.53
CA PHE A 40 -36.75 -13.98 -11.54
C PHE A 40 -36.16 -15.05 -12.45
N ALA A 41 -35.94 -14.65 -13.71
CA ALA A 41 -34.91 -15.27 -14.52
C ALA A 41 -33.64 -15.34 -13.67
N ALA A 42 -33.03 -16.52 -13.60
CA ALA A 42 -31.71 -16.67 -13.01
C ALA A 42 -30.75 -15.83 -13.86
N GLU A 43 -30.53 -14.57 -13.45
CA GLU A 43 -29.35 -13.84 -13.83
C GLU A 43 -28.19 -14.65 -13.28
N THR A 44 -27.52 -15.39 -14.18
CA THR A 44 -26.16 -15.85 -13.96
C THR A 44 -25.36 -14.60 -13.64
N SER A 45 -25.28 -14.28 -12.35
CA SER A 45 -24.40 -13.26 -11.83
C SER A 45 -23.02 -13.72 -12.22
N SER A 46 -22.48 -13.20 -13.34
CA SER A 46 -21.06 -13.29 -13.60
C SER A 46 -20.42 -12.63 -12.39
N ALA A 47 -19.91 -13.45 -11.45
CA ALA A 47 -19.26 -12.94 -10.27
C ALA A 47 -18.21 -11.96 -10.78
N LYS A 48 -18.39 -10.67 -10.47
CA LYS A 48 -17.35 -9.67 -10.74
C LYS A 48 -16.07 -10.27 -10.20
N PRO A 49 -14.97 -10.34 -10.98
CA PRO A 49 -13.72 -10.83 -10.46
C PRO A 49 -13.44 -10.03 -9.19
N GLU A 50 -13.46 -10.70 -8.04
CA GLU A 50 -13.17 -10.05 -6.78
C GLU A 50 -11.75 -9.48 -6.94
N THR A 51 -11.66 -8.16 -7.01
CA THR A 51 -10.38 -7.47 -7.11
C THR A 51 -9.74 -7.53 -5.74
N ARG A 52 -9.13 -8.67 -5.43
CA ARG A 52 -8.37 -8.86 -4.19
C ARG A 52 -7.32 -7.77 -4.10
N ILE A 53 -7.28 -7.08 -2.96
CA ILE A 53 -6.21 -6.10 -2.66
C ILE A 53 -4.87 -6.85 -2.67
N LYS A 54 -3.99 -6.46 -3.56
CA LYS A 54 -2.63 -7.01 -3.62
C LYS A 54 -1.84 -6.56 -2.40
N LYS A 55 -1.12 -7.49 -1.77
CA LYS A 55 -0.29 -7.22 -0.58
C LYS A 55 1.17 -7.28 -0.96
N ALA A 56 1.94 -6.32 -0.46
CA ALA A 56 3.39 -6.30 -0.61
C ALA A 56 4.08 -5.92 0.69
N VAL A 57 5.34 -6.32 0.79
CA VAL A 57 6.23 -5.95 1.90
C VAL A 57 7.56 -5.49 1.34
N LYS A 58 8.16 -4.44 1.91
CA LYS A 58 9.47 -3.95 1.48
C LYS A 58 10.53 -5.04 1.67
N TYR A 59 11.39 -5.25 0.69
CA TYR A 59 12.40 -6.31 0.66
C TYR A 59 13.30 -6.31 1.92
N GLN A 60 13.65 -5.12 2.44
CA GLN A 60 14.42 -4.98 3.69
C GLN A 60 13.73 -5.52 4.95
N MET A 61 12.41 -5.69 4.93
CA MET A 61 11.65 -6.20 6.08
C MET A 61 11.66 -7.74 6.14
N ILE A 62 12.21 -8.40 5.11
CA ILE A 62 12.45 -9.85 5.09
C ILE A 62 13.84 -10.09 5.69
N THR A 63 13.87 -10.28 7.01
CA THR A 63 15.11 -10.27 7.81
C THR A 63 15.86 -11.58 7.81
N GLU A 64 15.25 -12.65 7.29
CA GLU A 64 15.84 -13.98 7.23
C GLU A 64 17.14 -13.93 6.41
N PRO A 65 18.25 -14.50 6.92
CA PRO A 65 19.55 -14.51 6.25
C PRO A 65 19.62 -15.60 5.17
N VAL A 66 18.67 -15.58 4.25
CA VAL A 66 18.52 -16.57 3.17
C VAL A 66 18.75 -15.93 1.80
N SER A 67 18.85 -16.76 0.76
CA SER A 67 19.08 -16.33 -0.62
C SER A 67 17.94 -15.42 -1.12
N VAL A 68 18.20 -14.65 -2.19
CA VAL A 68 17.16 -13.82 -2.84
C VAL A 68 15.96 -14.69 -3.25
N LEU A 69 16.21 -15.86 -3.85
CA LEU A 69 15.15 -16.78 -4.26
C LEU A 69 14.31 -17.25 -3.06
N ASP A 70 14.95 -17.60 -1.95
CA ASP A 70 14.25 -18.09 -0.77
C ASP A 70 13.44 -16.99 -0.09
N LYS A 71 13.90 -15.73 -0.11
CA LYS A 71 13.06 -14.59 0.31
C LYS A 71 11.80 -14.47 -0.53
N PHE A 72 11.90 -14.60 -1.85
CA PHE A 72 10.73 -14.57 -2.73
C PHE A 72 9.81 -15.78 -2.53
N ARG A 73 10.36 -16.97 -2.21
CA ARG A 73 9.56 -18.13 -1.82
C ARG A 73 8.79 -17.88 -0.52
N ILE A 74 9.44 -17.31 0.50
CA ILE A 74 8.77 -16.90 1.75
C ILE A 74 7.60 -15.97 1.44
N LEU A 75 7.79 -14.96 0.58
CA LEU A 75 6.71 -14.06 0.17
C LEU A 75 5.55 -14.80 -0.50
N LYS A 76 5.86 -15.69 -1.44
CA LYS A 76 4.86 -16.52 -2.14
C LYS A 76 4.07 -17.38 -1.17
N ASP A 77 4.75 -18.08 -0.27
CA ASP A 77 4.14 -19.00 0.70
C ASP A 77 3.24 -18.26 1.69
N LEU A 78 3.58 -17.01 2.03
CA LEU A 78 2.77 -16.12 2.85
C LEU A 78 1.63 -15.42 2.08
N GLY A 79 1.54 -15.61 0.76
CA GLY A 79 0.50 -15.02 -0.08
C GLY A 79 0.70 -13.54 -0.43
N PHE A 80 1.93 -13.03 -0.34
CA PHE A 80 2.26 -11.69 -0.87
C PHE A 80 2.32 -11.72 -2.40
N ASP A 81 1.80 -10.65 -3.02
CA ASP A 81 1.83 -10.44 -4.46
C ASP A 81 3.12 -9.79 -4.93
N GLY A 82 3.80 -9.08 -4.03
CA GLY A 82 4.96 -8.31 -4.41
C GLY A 82 5.83 -7.81 -3.27
N THR A 83 6.86 -7.11 -3.69
CA THR A 83 7.82 -6.44 -2.83
C THR A 83 8.33 -5.16 -3.50
N GLU A 84 9.08 -4.37 -2.74
CA GLU A 84 9.78 -3.20 -3.24
C GLU A 84 11.23 -3.25 -2.79
N ILE A 85 12.15 -2.85 -3.67
CA ILE A 85 13.59 -2.88 -3.40
C ILE A 85 14.09 -1.45 -3.24
N HIS A 86 14.82 -1.18 -2.16
CA HIS A 86 15.49 0.11 -1.96
C HIS A 86 16.82 0.16 -2.69
N TYR A 87 17.22 1.35 -3.15
CA TYR A 87 18.49 1.54 -3.85
C TYR A 87 19.76 1.10 -3.08
N ARG A 88 19.65 0.95 -1.76
CA ARG A 88 20.76 0.51 -0.88
C ARG A 88 20.83 -1.02 -0.74
N SER A 89 19.87 -1.76 -1.28
CA SER A 89 19.92 -3.21 -1.30
C SER A 89 21.14 -3.67 -2.09
N LYS A 90 22.03 -4.43 -1.45
CA LYS A 90 23.17 -5.09 -2.10
C LYS A 90 22.70 -6.44 -2.64
N VAL A 91 21.90 -6.42 -3.71
CA VAL A 91 21.36 -7.62 -4.37
C VAL A 91 21.66 -7.54 -5.86
N ASP A 92 22.01 -8.65 -6.49
CA ASP A 92 22.18 -8.72 -7.94
C ASP A 92 20.82 -8.60 -8.63
N PRO A 93 20.60 -7.60 -9.51
CA PRO A 93 19.35 -7.50 -10.26
C PRO A 93 18.97 -8.76 -11.03
N LYS A 94 19.95 -9.53 -11.53
CA LYS A 94 19.69 -10.78 -12.25
C LYS A 94 19.15 -11.87 -11.32
N GLU A 95 19.63 -11.93 -10.08
CA GLU A 95 19.07 -12.83 -9.06
C GLU A 95 17.63 -12.48 -8.73
N VAL A 96 17.34 -11.19 -8.59
CA VAL A 96 15.98 -10.69 -8.36
C VAL A 96 15.08 -11.07 -9.53
N ARG A 97 15.51 -10.88 -10.78
CA ARG A 97 14.72 -11.27 -11.96
C ARG A 97 14.43 -12.77 -11.96
N ARG A 98 15.43 -13.62 -11.71
CA ARG A 98 15.24 -15.08 -11.58
C ARG A 98 14.26 -15.43 -10.47
N ALA A 99 14.29 -14.72 -9.35
CA ALA A 99 13.37 -14.94 -8.24
C ALA A 99 11.93 -14.53 -8.57
N ILE A 100 11.73 -13.42 -9.29
CA ILE A 100 10.44 -13.02 -9.84
C ILE A 100 9.90 -14.14 -10.75
N ASP A 101 10.70 -14.58 -11.73
CA ASP A 101 10.29 -15.60 -12.71
C ASP A 101 9.92 -16.94 -12.04
N ALA A 102 10.66 -17.34 -11.01
CA ALA A 102 10.46 -18.60 -10.30
C ALA A 102 9.25 -18.60 -9.35
N THR A 103 8.87 -17.43 -8.81
CA THR A 103 7.87 -17.35 -7.73
C THR A 103 6.57 -16.68 -8.15
N GLY A 104 6.62 -15.80 -9.16
CA GLY A 104 5.53 -14.91 -9.54
C GLY A 104 5.36 -13.69 -8.62
N VAL A 105 6.19 -13.54 -7.60
CA VAL A 105 6.16 -12.38 -6.70
C VAL A 105 6.83 -11.20 -7.40
N GLN A 106 6.06 -10.13 -7.64
CA GLN A 106 6.50 -8.99 -8.45
C GLN A 106 7.26 -7.96 -7.60
N VAL A 107 8.39 -7.46 -8.10
CA VAL A 107 8.93 -6.19 -7.59
C VAL A 107 8.15 -5.06 -8.25
N HIS A 108 7.13 -4.54 -7.58
CA HIS A 108 6.17 -3.60 -8.18
C HIS A 108 6.63 -2.13 -8.13
N GLY A 109 7.59 -1.83 -7.26
CA GLY A 109 8.14 -0.49 -7.08
C GLY A 109 9.59 -0.51 -6.62
N PHE A 110 10.27 0.63 -6.81
CA PHE A 110 11.66 0.82 -6.40
C PHE A 110 11.80 2.06 -5.51
N LEU A 111 12.54 1.96 -4.40
CA LEU A 111 12.67 3.07 -3.45
C LEU A 111 13.96 3.86 -3.72
N ASN A 112 13.79 5.05 -4.29
CA ASN A 112 14.86 6.03 -4.54
C ASN A 112 15.31 6.75 -3.26
N SER A 113 14.38 6.92 -2.31
CA SER A 113 14.58 7.71 -1.09
C SER A 113 14.95 9.18 -1.41
N SER A 114 15.94 9.74 -0.74
CA SER A 114 16.39 11.13 -0.87
C SER A 114 17.48 11.35 -1.94
N ARG A 115 17.75 10.37 -2.82
CA ARG A 115 18.73 10.53 -3.90
C ARG A 115 18.25 11.56 -4.91
N ASP A 116 19.16 12.37 -5.42
CA ASP A 116 18.86 13.35 -6.48
C ASP A 116 18.69 12.72 -7.84
N GLU A 117 19.51 11.73 -8.18
CA GLU A 117 19.35 11.04 -9.45
C GLU A 117 18.24 9.98 -9.40
N LEU A 118 17.17 10.25 -10.16
CA LEU A 118 16.02 9.35 -10.34
C LEU A 118 16.21 8.38 -11.50
N LYS A 119 17.10 8.67 -12.46
CA LYS A 119 17.23 7.89 -13.70
C LYS A 119 17.50 6.41 -13.40
N ASP A 120 18.49 6.13 -12.55
CA ASP A 120 18.82 4.75 -12.15
C ASP A 120 17.65 4.05 -11.47
N SER A 121 16.89 4.77 -10.63
CA SER A 121 15.74 4.20 -9.91
C SER A 121 14.60 3.87 -10.87
N ILE A 122 14.37 4.70 -11.89
CA ILE A 122 13.41 4.47 -12.98
C ILE A 122 13.85 3.25 -13.79
N ASP A 123 15.12 3.21 -14.19
CA ASP A 123 15.71 2.09 -14.95
C ASP A 123 15.59 0.78 -14.16
N GLN A 124 15.81 0.82 -12.85
CA GLN A 124 15.75 -0.35 -12.01
C GLN A 124 14.30 -0.82 -11.76
N ALA A 125 13.35 0.11 -11.59
CA ALA A 125 11.93 -0.21 -11.52
C ALA A 125 11.48 -0.90 -12.81
N LYS A 126 11.82 -0.32 -13.97
CA LYS A 126 11.52 -0.90 -15.29
C LYS A 126 12.18 -2.26 -15.47
N TYR A 127 13.45 -2.38 -15.10
CA TYR A 127 14.21 -3.63 -15.20
C TYR A 127 13.59 -4.75 -14.36
N TYR A 128 12.92 -4.44 -13.26
CA TYR A 128 12.20 -5.46 -12.50
C TYR A 128 10.75 -5.68 -12.96
N GLY A 129 10.22 -4.87 -13.88
CA GLY A 129 8.82 -4.90 -14.29
C GLY A 129 7.87 -4.18 -13.32
N GLY A 130 8.43 -3.33 -12.45
CA GLY A 130 7.66 -2.41 -11.63
C GLY A 130 7.12 -1.23 -12.43
N THR A 131 6.20 -0.49 -11.82
CA THR A 131 5.48 0.64 -12.45
C THR A 131 5.51 1.88 -11.58
N SER A 132 6.43 1.96 -10.62
CA SER A 132 6.50 3.08 -9.69
C SER A 132 7.89 3.23 -9.07
N VAL A 133 8.22 4.48 -8.72
CA VAL A 133 9.41 4.83 -7.94
C VAL A 133 8.99 5.68 -6.75
N LEU A 134 9.36 5.26 -5.54
CA LEU A 134 9.14 6.04 -4.32
C LEU A 134 10.25 7.08 -4.15
N VAL A 135 9.83 8.34 -4.08
CA VAL A 135 10.68 9.51 -3.76
C VAL A 135 10.28 10.11 -2.41
N VAL A 136 11.24 10.68 -1.69
CA VAL A 136 10.96 11.42 -0.44
C VAL A 136 10.73 12.88 -0.77
N ALA A 137 9.69 13.48 -0.17
CA ALA A 137 9.28 14.87 -0.38
C ALA A 137 10.26 15.94 0.16
N GLY A 138 11.51 15.57 0.45
CA GLY A 138 12.49 16.41 1.13
C GLY A 138 12.30 16.48 2.64
N ARG A 139 13.34 16.97 3.32
CA ARG A 139 13.33 17.21 4.78
C ARG A 139 13.05 18.70 5.01
N VAL A 140 12.12 18.98 5.92
CA VAL A 140 11.82 20.34 6.37
C VAL A 140 12.51 20.57 7.72
N ASP A 141 13.20 21.69 7.83
CA ASP A 141 13.85 22.17 9.06
C ASP A 141 14.02 23.70 9.02
N ASP A 142 14.62 24.28 10.06
CA ASP A 142 14.78 25.74 10.21
C ASP A 142 15.53 26.41 9.04
N LYS A 143 16.33 25.63 8.30
CA LYS A 143 17.08 26.12 7.13
C LYS A 143 16.35 25.85 5.81
N HIS A 144 15.38 24.94 5.81
CA HIS A 144 14.64 24.50 4.63
C HIS A 144 13.13 24.51 4.92
N PRO A 145 12.47 25.68 4.86
CA PRO A 145 11.03 25.78 5.09
C PRO A 145 10.22 25.08 3.98
N TYR A 146 8.95 24.81 4.27
CA TYR A 146 8.06 24.02 3.41
C TYR A 146 7.98 24.51 1.97
N ASP A 147 7.89 25.81 1.75
CA ASP A 147 7.78 26.43 0.42
C ASP A 147 9.04 26.20 -0.42
N VAL A 148 10.21 26.35 0.19
CA VAL A 148 11.51 26.10 -0.45
C VAL A 148 11.64 24.61 -0.80
N VAL A 149 11.36 23.71 0.16
CA VAL A 149 11.44 22.26 -0.08
C VAL A 149 10.45 21.83 -1.17
N TYR A 150 9.23 22.36 -1.13
CA TYR A 150 8.21 22.10 -2.16
C TYR A 150 8.70 22.51 -3.54
N GLN A 151 9.20 23.74 -3.71
CA GLN A 151 9.71 24.23 -5.00
C GLN A 151 10.86 23.38 -5.53
N GLN A 152 11.81 23.02 -4.67
CA GLN A 152 12.95 22.16 -5.02
C GLN A 152 12.50 20.76 -5.48
N GLN A 153 11.57 20.13 -4.75
CA GLN A 153 11.04 18.82 -5.14
C GLN A 153 10.26 18.89 -6.46
N GLN A 154 9.41 19.91 -6.64
CA GLN A 154 8.66 20.09 -7.89
C GLN A 154 9.59 20.28 -9.09
N ALA A 155 10.66 21.08 -8.95
CA ALA A 155 11.66 21.26 -10.01
C ALA A 155 12.39 19.95 -10.35
N LYS A 156 12.81 19.20 -9.32
CA LYS A 156 13.44 17.89 -9.47
C LYS A 156 12.53 16.89 -10.18
N LEU A 157 11.27 16.75 -9.74
CA LEU A 157 10.33 15.81 -10.37
C LEU A 157 10.08 16.19 -11.82
N ARG A 158 9.80 17.46 -12.12
CA ARG A 158 9.57 17.94 -13.50
C ARG A 158 10.75 17.65 -14.43
N LYS A 159 11.98 17.75 -13.95
CA LYS A 159 13.18 17.38 -14.72
C LYS A 159 13.18 15.91 -15.16
N HIS A 160 12.66 15.00 -14.33
CA HIS A 160 12.71 13.56 -14.58
C HIS A 160 11.41 12.96 -15.14
N LEU A 161 10.27 13.67 -15.05
CA LEU A 161 8.96 13.22 -15.53
C LEU A 161 8.97 12.73 -16.99
N PRO A 162 9.57 13.44 -17.97
CA PRO A 162 9.58 12.95 -19.36
C PRO A 162 10.29 11.61 -19.53
N TYR A 163 11.34 11.36 -18.75
CA TYR A 163 12.05 10.08 -18.80
C TYR A 163 11.23 8.96 -18.14
N ALA A 164 10.57 9.24 -17.01
CA ALA A 164 9.68 8.30 -16.37
C ALA A 164 8.54 7.88 -17.32
N GLU A 165 7.90 8.86 -17.98
CA GLU A 165 6.86 8.63 -18.99
C GLU A 165 7.37 7.77 -20.15
N GLN A 166 8.55 8.06 -20.70
CA GLN A 166 9.16 7.25 -21.76
C GLN A 166 9.37 5.78 -21.33
N GLN A 167 9.69 5.54 -20.04
CA GLN A 167 9.88 4.19 -19.50
C GLN A 167 8.58 3.52 -19.07
N GLY A 168 7.46 4.25 -18.99
CA GLY A 168 6.18 3.79 -18.47
C GLY A 168 6.20 3.60 -16.95
N ILE A 169 6.89 4.49 -16.23
CA ILE A 169 7.03 4.53 -14.78
C ILE A 169 6.35 5.77 -14.20
#